data_AF-A0A8C2M2U5-F1
#
_entry.id   AF-A0A8C2M2U5-F1
#
_cell.length_a   1.000
_cell.length_b   1.000
_cell.length_c   1.000
_cell.angle_alpha   90.00
_cell.angle_beta   90.00
_cell.angle_gamma   90.00
#
_symmetry.space_group_name_H-M   'P 1'
#
loop_
_entity.id
_entity.type
_entity.pdbx_description
1 polymer ?
#
loop_
_entity_poly.entity_id
_entity_poly.type
_entity_poly.pdbx_seq_one_letter_code
_entity_poly.pdbx_strand_id
1 'polypeptide(L)'
;TECLASGPVGRQACIFLRKHRMEPLPGGVVGPDPGTLSPEQLEQLRDFKIQTRIANEKYLRTHKEVSLLISGFFREMFLKRPDNILEFAAHYFTDPRLPNKIHMQLIKDKKGS
;
A
#
# COMPACT_ATOMS: atom_id res chain seq x y z
N THR A 1 14.70 14.32 1.27
CA THR A 1 14.61 12.88 1.57
C THR A 1 13.77 12.22 0.50
N GLU A 2 14.40 11.37 -0.31
CA GLU A 2 13.81 10.79 -1.51
C GLU A 2 12.74 9.75 -1.16
N CYS A 3 11.55 9.89 -1.75
CA CYS A 3 10.50 8.91 -1.63
C CYS A 3 10.84 7.67 -2.47
N LEU A 4 11.28 6.60 -1.81
CA LEU A 4 11.42 5.27 -2.42
C LEU A 4 10.04 4.61 -2.55
N ALA A 5 9.17 5.18 -3.38
CA ALA A 5 7.92 4.53 -3.76
C ALA A 5 8.15 3.71 -5.03
N SER A 6 8.31 2.40 -4.89
CA SER A 6 8.49 1.50 -6.02
C SER A 6 7.18 1.34 -6.79
N GLY A 7 7.24 1.51 -8.11
CA GLY A 7 6.10 1.38 -9.03
C GLY A 7 5.46 2.71 -9.48
N PRO A 8 4.78 2.73 -10.64
CA PRO A 8 4.21 3.95 -11.24
C PRO A 8 3.15 4.63 -10.37
N VAL A 9 2.38 3.85 -9.59
CA VAL A 9 1.34 4.37 -8.68
C VAL A 9 1.97 5.06 -7.46
N GLY A 10 3.01 4.45 -6.87
CA GLY A 10 3.74 5.04 -5.75
C GLY A 10 4.43 6.34 -6.12
N ARG A 11 5.02 6.40 -7.33
CA ARG A 11 5.60 7.62 -7.88
C ARG A 11 4.53 8.71 -8.11
N GLN A 12 3.35 8.36 -8.61
CA GLN A 12 2.27 9.32 -8.83
C GLN A 12 1.74 9.92 -7.52
N ALA A 13 1.59 9.10 -6.46
CA ALA A 13 1.20 9.55 -5.14
C ALA A 13 2.25 10.49 -4.51
N CYS A 14 3.54 10.18 -4.65
CA CYS A 14 4.61 11.07 -4.21
C CYS A 14 4.68 12.37 -5.00
N ILE A 15 4.45 12.34 -6.32
CA ILE A 15 4.38 13.54 -7.15
C ILE A 15 3.21 14.42 -6.74
N PHE A 16 2.03 13.83 -6.47
CA PHE A 16 0.86 14.57 -6.00
C PHE A 16 1.10 15.20 -4.62
N LEU A 17 1.57 14.42 -3.65
CA LEU A 17 1.92 14.93 -2.31
C LEU A 17 3.03 15.99 -2.35
N ARG A 18 3.99 15.87 -3.27
CA ARG A 18 5.07 16.85 -3.45
C ARG A 18 4.61 18.12 -4.17
N LYS A 19 3.69 18.04 -5.13
CA LYS A 19 3.12 19.19 -5.85
C LYS A 19 2.18 20.03 -4.97
N HIS A 20 1.67 19.46 -3.89
CA HIS A 20 0.77 20.13 -2.92
C HIS A 20 1.44 20.44 -1.56
N ARG A 21 2.77 20.33 -1.45
CA ARG A 21 3.51 20.71 -0.24
C ARG A 21 3.82 22.21 -0.27
N MET A 22 3.17 22.99 0.59
CA MET A 22 3.56 24.39 0.84
C MET A 22 4.88 24.43 1.62
N GLU A 23 5.87 25.14 1.08
CA GLU A 23 7.05 25.62 1.82
C GLU A 23 6.60 26.76 2.75
N PRO A 24 6.93 26.76 4.05
CA PRO A 24 6.61 27.89 4.92
C PRO A 24 7.58 29.04 4.64
N LEU A 25 7.08 30.14 4.09
CA LEU A 25 7.79 31.43 4.11
C LEU A 25 7.72 32.05 5.52
N PRO A 26 8.82 32.63 6.04
CA PRO A 26 8.83 33.20 7.38
C PRO A 26 8.28 34.63 7.32
N GLY A 27 7.06 34.83 7.82
CA GLY A 27 6.47 36.16 7.97
C GLY A 27 4.97 36.08 8.22
N GLY A 28 4.56 36.45 9.43
CA GLY A 28 3.20 36.22 9.94
C GLY A 28 2.11 36.99 9.19
N VAL A 29 1.07 36.25 8.80
CA VAL A 29 -0.30 36.74 8.60
C VAL A 29 -1.21 35.60 9.07
N VAL A 30 -2.13 35.87 10.00
CA VAL A 30 -3.22 34.94 10.35
C VAL A 30 -4.20 34.94 9.19
N GLY A 31 -3.83 34.25 8.11
CA GLY A 31 -4.71 33.90 7.00
C GLY A 31 -5.47 32.60 7.29
N PRO A 32 -6.37 32.16 6.38
CA PRO A 32 -7.08 30.89 6.51
C PRO A 32 -6.09 29.77 6.81
N ASP A 33 -6.43 28.92 7.79
CA ASP A 33 -5.55 27.90 8.36
C ASP A 33 -4.77 27.18 7.23
N PRO A 34 -3.42 27.22 7.21
CA PRO A 34 -2.61 26.77 6.08
C PRO A 34 -2.77 25.28 5.72
N GLY A 35 -3.55 24.52 6.49
CA GLY A 35 -4.00 23.17 6.18
C GLY A 35 -5.35 23.05 5.48
N THR A 36 -6.07 24.15 5.24
CA THR A 36 -7.43 24.13 4.66
C THR A 36 -7.36 24.14 3.14
N LEU A 37 -7.78 23.05 2.51
CA LEU A 37 -7.87 22.93 1.06
C LEU A 37 -8.98 23.83 0.51
N SER A 38 -8.76 24.42 -0.68
CA SER A 38 -9.84 25.05 -1.43
C SER A 38 -10.91 24.01 -1.81
N PRO A 39 -12.15 24.44 -2.09
CA PRO A 39 -13.18 23.53 -2.58
C PRO A 39 -12.76 22.75 -3.84
N GLU A 40 -12.04 23.39 -4.79
CA GLU A 40 -11.55 22.67 -5.98
C GLU A 40 -10.48 21.64 -5.62
N GLN A 41 -9.57 21.96 -4.69
CA GLN A 41 -8.55 21.03 -4.23
C GLN A 41 -9.17 19.83 -3.50
N LEU A 42 -10.25 20.04 -2.75
CA LEU A 42 -10.98 18.98 -2.08
C LEU A 42 -11.64 18.02 -3.08
N GLU A 43 -12.24 18.56 -4.15
CA GLU A 43 -12.85 17.72 -5.20
C GLU A 43 -11.78 16.94 -5.97
N GLN A 44 -10.65 17.57 -6.32
CA GLN A 44 -9.51 16.87 -6.93
C GLN A 44 -8.97 15.76 -6.04
N LEU A 45 -8.86 16.01 -4.72
CA LEU A 45 -8.45 15.00 -3.75
C LEU A 45 -9.46 13.85 -3.66
N ARG A 46 -10.75 14.15 -3.73
CA ARG A 46 -11.82 13.15 -3.74
C ARG A 46 -11.70 12.24 -4.96
N ASP A 47 -11.60 12.80 -6.15
CA ASP A 47 -11.43 12.04 -7.39
C ASP A 47 -10.16 11.20 -7.36
N PHE A 48 -9.04 11.77 -6.91
CA PHE A 48 -7.79 11.05 -6.75
C PHE A 48 -7.92 9.85 -5.80
N LYS A 49 -8.58 10.02 -4.65
CA LYS A 49 -8.83 8.93 -3.68
C LYS A 49 -9.71 7.84 -4.28
N ILE A 50 -10.74 8.20 -5.05
CA ILE A 50 -11.62 7.25 -5.74
C ILE A 50 -10.81 6.44 -6.75
N GLN A 51 -10.07 7.10 -7.63
CA GLN A 51 -9.25 6.42 -8.65
C GLN A 51 -8.18 5.53 -8.02
N THR A 52 -7.55 5.98 -6.93
CA THR A 52 -6.58 5.18 -6.19
C THR A 52 -7.21 3.94 -5.57
N ARG A 53 -8.42 4.04 -4.99
CA ARG A 53 -9.15 2.88 -4.45
C ARG A 53 -9.47 1.85 -5.55
N ILE A 54 -9.96 2.32 -6.70
CA ILE A 54 -10.25 1.47 -7.86
C ILE A 54 -8.98 0.77 -8.35
N ALA A 55 -7.87 1.50 -8.48
CA ALA A 55 -6.60 0.94 -8.91
C ALA A 55 -6.07 -0.12 -7.93
N ASN A 56 -6.14 0.15 -6.63
CA ASN A 56 -5.73 -0.79 -5.59
C ASN A 56 -6.59 -2.06 -5.63
N GLU A 57 -7.91 -1.92 -5.75
CA GLU A 57 -8.80 -3.07 -5.85
C GLU A 57 -8.51 -3.90 -7.10
N LYS A 58 -8.33 -3.25 -8.26
CA LYS A 58 -7.94 -3.93 -9.50
C LYS A 58 -6.64 -4.71 -9.31
N TYR A 59 -5.63 -4.08 -8.69
CA TYR A 59 -4.35 -4.73 -8.38
C TYR A 59 -4.57 -5.99 -7.55
N LEU A 60 -5.28 -5.89 -6.41
CA LEU A 60 -5.55 -7.02 -5.52
C LEU A 60 -6.33 -8.15 -6.22
N ARG A 61 -7.27 -7.83 -7.12
CA ARG A 61 -8.02 -8.82 -7.91
C ARG A 61 -7.14 -9.53 -8.94
N THR A 62 -6.21 -8.82 -9.58
CA THR A 62 -5.33 -9.40 -10.61
C THR A 62 -4.12 -10.15 -10.04
N HIS A 63 -3.67 -9.77 -8.84
CA HIS A 63 -2.44 -10.27 -8.21
C HIS A 63 -2.77 -11.29 -7.11
N LYS A 64 -3.07 -12.53 -7.51
CA LYS A 64 -3.42 -13.64 -6.61
C LYS A 64 -2.33 -13.93 -5.57
N GLU A 65 -1.07 -13.62 -5.86
CA GLU A 65 0.05 -13.76 -4.93
C GLU A 65 -0.17 -13.05 -3.60
N VAL A 66 -0.85 -11.89 -3.60
CA VAL A 66 -1.15 -11.13 -2.38
C VAL A 66 -2.14 -11.88 -1.51
N SER A 67 -3.16 -12.49 -2.13
CA SER A 67 -4.14 -13.32 -1.42
C SER A 67 -3.49 -14.58 -0.82
N LEU A 68 -2.58 -15.23 -1.55
CA LEU A 68 -1.84 -16.40 -1.07
C LEU A 68 -0.91 -16.04 0.10
N LEU A 69 -0.23 -14.89 0.04
CA LEU A 69 0.62 -14.41 1.12
C LEU A 69 -0.19 -14.20 2.41
N ILE A 70 -1.31 -13.47 2.32
CA ILE A 70 -2.15 -13.13 3.48
C ILE A 70 -2.80 -14.39 4.07
N SER A 71 -3.43 -15.21 3.22
CA SER A 71 -4.11 -16.44 3.67
C SER A 71 -3.13 -17.46 4.24
N GLY A 72 -1.95 -17.62 3.62
CA GLY A 72 -0.88 -18.47 4.13
C GLY A 72 -0.37 -18.03 5.49
N PHE A 73 -0.20 -16.72 5.69
CA PHE A 73 0.23 -16.17 6.98
C PHE A 73 -0.80 -16.45 8.08
N PHE A 74 -2.08 -16.13 7.85
CA PHE A 74 -3.14 -16.39 8.82
C PHE A 74 -3.28 -17.88 9.14
N ARG A 75 -3.15 -18.75 8.13
CA ARG A 75 -3.17 -20.20 8.35
C ARG A 75 -2.09 -20.62 9.35
N GLU A 76 -0.85 -20.18 9.15
CA GLU A 76 0.25 -20.54 10.06
C GLU A 76 0.08 -19.88 11.44
N MET A 77 -0.41 -18.64 11.50
CA MET A 77 -0.70 -17.94 12.76
C MET A 77 -1.75 -18.68 13.59
N PHE A 78 -2.87 -19.08 12.98
CA PHE A 78 -3.93 -19.80 13.69
C PHE A 78 -3.51 -21.20 14.13
N LEU A 79 -2.63 -21.86 13.38
CA LEU A 79 -2.08 -23.16 13.74
C LEU A 79 -1.08 -23.07 14.89
N LYS A 80 -0.17 -22.08 14.86
CA LYS A 80 0.92 -21.95 15.84
C LYS A 80 0.53 -21.16 17.09
N ARG A 81 -0.48 -20.29 16.99
CA ARG A 81 -0.95 -19.37 18.04
C ARG A 81 0.21 -18.67 18.78
N PRO A 82 1.05 -17.90 18.07
CA PRO A 82 2.21 -17.26 18.68
C PRO A 82 1.78 -16.19 19.69
N ASP A 83 2.53 -16.07 20.78
CA ASP A 83 2.34 -15.02 21.79
C ASP A 83 2.69 -13.63 21.24
N ASN A 84 3.70 -13.56 20.36
CA ASN A 84 4.12 -12.33 19.69
C ASN A 84 3.87 -12.40 18.18
N ILE A 85 2.76 -11.79 17.75
CA ILE A 85 2.33 -11.81 16.34
C ILE A 85 3.28 -10.99 15.45
N LEU A 86 3.87 -9.91 15.95
CA LEU A 86 4.74 -9.04 15.14
C LEU A 86 6.07 -9.72 14.81
N GLU A 87 6.67 -10.37 15.80
CA GLU A 87 7.89 -11.17 15.61
C GLU A 87 7.62 -12.36 14.69
N PHE A 88 6.47 -13.03 14.87
CA PHE A 88 6.05 -14.09 13.97
C PHE A 88 5.86 -13.59 12.52
N ALA A 89 5.27 -12.42 12.33
CA ALA A 89 5.12 -11.79 11.02
C ALA A 89 6.49 -11.46 10.40
N ALA A 90 7.41 -10.89 11.17
CA ALA A 90 8.76 -10.59 10.71
C ALA A 90 9.45 -11.86 10.20
N HIS A 91 9.45 -12.94 10.98
CA HIS A 91 10.02 -14.22 10.55
C HIS A 91 9.33 -14.83 9.34
N TYR A 92 7.99 -14.79 9.30
CA TYR A 92 7.23 -15.37 8.18
C TYR A 92 7.50 -14.65 6.87
N PHE A 93 7.39 -13.31 6.86
CA PHE A 93 7.52 -12.53 5.63
C PHE A 93 8.98 -12.30 5.17
N THR A 94 9.96 -12.56 6.04
CA THR A 94 11.39 -12.51 5.68
C THR A 94 11.97 -13.89 5.34
N ASP A 95 11.20 -14.97 5.39
CA ASP A 95 11.67 -16.30 4.98
C ASP A 95 12.06 -16.30 3.49
N PRO A 96 13.35 -16.55 3.14
CA PRO A 96 13.82 -16.53 1.76
C PRO A 96 13.18 -17.61 0.89
N ARG A 97 12.52 -18.61 1.48
CA ARG A 97 11.81 -19.68 0.77
C ARG A 97 10.37 -19.29 0.42
N LEU A 98 9.81 -18.26 1.06
CA LEU A 98 8.43 -17.84 0.88
C LEU A 98 8.12 -17.47 -0.59
N PRO A 99 8.95 -16.70 -1.33
CA PRO A 99 8.67 -16.36 -2.72
C PRO A 99 8.50 -17.61 -3.60
N ASN A 100 9.36 -18.61 -3.43
CA ASN A 100 9.28 -19.88 -4.16
C ASN A 100 8.01 -20.66 -3.77
N LYS A 101 7.65 -20.70 -2.49
CA LYS A 101 6.43 -21.35 -2.00
C LYS A 101 5.17 -20.73 -2.64
N ILE A 102 5.12 -19.40 -2.77
CA ILE A 102 4.01 -18.69 -3.42
C ILE A 102 4.00 -18.94 -4.93
N HIS A 103 5.16 -18.87 -5.60
CA HIS A 103 5.26 -19.15 -7.03
C HIS A 103 4.75 -20.54 -7.40
N MET A 104 5.11 -21.55 -6.61
CA MET A 104 4.64 -22.92 -6.83
C MET A 104 3.13 -23.06 -6.65
N GLN A 105 2.51 -22.33 -5.72
CA GLN A 105 1.06 -22.31 -5.55
C GLN A 105 0.36 -21.65 -6.73
N LEU A 106 0.88 -20.53 -7.24
CA LEU A 106 0.33 -19.86 -8.43
C LEU A 106 0.33 -20.79 -9.67
N ILE A 107 1.37 -21.60 -9.85
CA ILE A 107 1.43 -22.58 -10.95
C ILE A 107 0.36 -23.65 -10.77
N LYS A 108 0.16 -24.16 -9.55
CA LYS A 108 -0.85 -25.17 -9.25
C LYS A 108 -2.26 -24.66 -9.52
N ASP A 109 -2.57 -23.44 -9.07
CA ASP A 109 -3.87 -22.81 -9.28
C ASP A 109 -4.18 -22.60 -10.77
N LYS A 110 -3.16 -22.34 -11.61
CA LYS A 110 -3.32 -22.24 -13.07
C LYS A 110 -3.56 -23.58 -13.77
N LYS A 111 -3.14 -24.70 -13.17
CA LYS A 111 -3.31 -26.04 -13.75
C LYS A 111 -4.63 -26.70 -13.35
N GLY A 112 -5.31 -26.18 -12.34
CA GLY A 112 -6.57 -26.70 -11.80
C GLY A 112 -7.82 -25.89 -12.13
N SER A 113 -7.71 -24.86 -12.97
CA SER A 113 -8.83 -24.13 -13.61
C SER A 113 -8.87 -24.46 -15.09
#